data_AF-A0A8M1KC57-F1
#
_entry.id   AF-A0A8M1KC57-F1
#
_cell.length_a   1.000
_cell.length_b   1.000
_cell.length_c   1.000
_cell.angle_alpha   90.00
_cell.angle_beta   90.00
_cell.angle_gamma   90.00
#
_symmetry.space_group_name_H-M   'P 1'
#
loop_
_entity.id
_entity.type
_entity.pdbx_description
1 polymer ?
#
loop_
_entity_poly.entity_id
_entity_poly.type
_entity_poly.pdbx_seq_one_letter_code
_entity_poly.pdbx_strand_id
1 'polypeptide(L)'
;MADYRESPFASRPKTLDPAEYFNLSPEYRRTEEERAALRANLKRQYQLQLNNPLRKELIEDPALTRWTYARTNVYPHFRPTAKTSLLGALFGVVPLFFWFAVFKTDRDKREEQIKAGTYDRKYKISY
;
A
#
# COMPACT_ATOMS: atom_id res chain seq x y z
N MET A 1 -27.78 23.45 1.01
CA MET A 1 -26.75 22.85 0.13
C MET A 1 -25.80 22.09 1.05
N ALA A 2 -25.47 20.82 0.79
CA ALA A 2 -24.68 20.02 1.72
C ALA A 2 -23.17 20.32 1.55
N ASP A 3 -22.47 20.54 2.66
CA ASP A 3 -21.02 20.79 2.65
C ASP A 3 -20.23 19.51 2.34
N TYR A 4 -19.17 19.64 1.51
CA TYR A 4 -18.35 18.50 1.12
C TYR A 4 -17.46 18.02 2.28
N ARG A 5 -17.66 16.76 2.70
CA ARG A 5 -16.85 16.10 3.72
C ARG A 5 -15.81 15.19 3.06
N GLU A 6 -14.54 15.49 3.28
CA GLU A 6 -13.43 14.66 2.82
C GLU A 6 -13.37 13.32 3.55
N SER A 7 -12.83 12.31 2.87
CA SER A 7 -12.55 10.99 3.44
C SER A 7 -11.20 10.47 2.92
N PRO A 8 -10.59 9.46 3.58
CA PRO A 8 -9.29 8.92 3.15
C PRO A 8 -9.28 8.42 1.70
N PHE A 9 -10.43 8.00 1.16
CA PHE A 9 -10.58 7.51 -0.21
C PHE A 9 -11.27 8.50 -1.15
N ALA A 10 -11.73 9.65 -0.65
CA ALA A 10 -12.33 10.72 -1.45
C ALA A 10 -11.81 12.08 -0.97
N SER A 11 -10.76 12.55 -1.63
CA SER A 11 -10.16 13.86 -1.36
C SER A 11 -11.07 15.00 -1.82
N ARG A 12 -10.87 16.19 -1.25
CA ARG A 12 -11.59 17.39 -1.68
C ARG A 12 -11.18 17.79 -3.12
N PRO A 13 -12.14 18.11 -4.01
CA PRO A 13 -11.84 18.71 -5.30
C PRO A 13 -11.08 20.04 -5.11
N LYS A 14 -10.12 20.33 -5.99
CA LYS A 14 -9.29 21.55 -5.90
C LYS A 14 -10.14 22.82 -5.84
N THR A 15 -11.15 22.92 -6.69
CA THR A 15 -12.06 24.07 -6.77
C THR A 15 -12.83 24.36 -5.47
N LEU A 16 -12.97 23.37 -4.58
CA LEU A 16 -13.61 23.53 -3.27
C LEU A 16 -12.60 23.77 -2.14
N ASP A 17 -11.30 23.68 -2.42
CA ASP A 17 -10.24 23.93 -1.43
C ASP A 17 -10.05 25.43 -1.21
N PRO A 18 -10.34 25.95 0.00
CA PRO A 18 -10.16 27.37 0.29
C PRO A 18 -8.70 27.83 0.14
N ALA A 19 -7.74 26.90 0.28
CA ALA A 19 -6.33 27.21 0.12
C ALA A 19 -5.94 27.66 -1.29
N GLU A 20 -6.70 27.26 -2.32
CA GLU A 20 -6.44 27.64 -3.72
C GLU A 20 -6.66 29.14 -3.97
N TYR A 21 -7.61 29.75 -3.25
CA TYR A 21 -8.03 31.14 -3.49
C TYR A 21 -7.65 32.12 -2.38
N PHE A 22 -7.73 31.70 -1.11
CA PHE A 22 -7.65 32.63 0.02
C PHE A 22 -6.25 32.75 0.66
N ASN A 23 -5.34 31.80 0.44
CA ASN A 23 -4.03 31.72 1.12
C ASN A 23 -2.83 32.09 0.22
N LEU A 24 -3.00 33.06 -0.69
CA LEU A 24 -1.98 33.46 -1.67
C LEU A 24 -0.95 34.46 -1.09
N SER A 25 -0.13 34.01 -0.14
CA SER A 25 0.98 34.80 0.38
C SER A 25 2.12 34.93 -0.65
N PRO A 26 3.01 35.94 -0.53
CA PRO A 26 4.22 36.02 -1.36
C PRO A 26 5.11 34.77 -1.24
N GLU A 27 5.22 34.20 -0.04
CA GLU A 27 5.98 32.96 0.19
C GLU A 27 5.34 31.77 -0.50
N TYR A 28 4.01 31.65 -0.48
CA TYR A 28 3.31 30.59 -1.21
C TYR A 28 3.62 30.64 -2.72
N ARG A 29 3.57 31.85 -3.31
CA ARG A 29 3.94 32.05 -4.72
C ARG A 29 5.38 31.63 -5.03
N ARG A 30 6.34 31.99 -4.16
CA ARG A 30 7.73 31.52 -4.30
C ARG A 30 7.83 30.00 -4.28
N THR A 31 7.15 29.32 -3.36
CA THR A 31 7.18 27.85 -3.32
C THR A 31 6.56 27.19 -4.56
N GLU A 32 5.50 27.78 -5.13
CA GLU A 32 4.91 27.28 -6.37
C GLU A 32 5.83 27.53 -7.58
N GLU A 33 6.49 28.69 -7.64
CA GLU A 33 7.51 29.01 -8.65
C GLU A 33 8.70 28.03 -8.56
N GLU A 34 9.20 27.74 -7.35
CA GLU A 34 10.26 26.77 -7.12
C GLU A 34 9.86 25.35 -7.56
N ARG A 35 8.64 24.92 -7.20
CA ARG A 35 8.09 23.62 -7.64
C ARG A 35 7.94 23.55 -9.15
N ALA A 36 7.47 24.62 -9.79
CA ALA A 36 7.33 24.72 -11.23
C ALA A 36 8.69 24.69 -11.94
N ALA A 37 9.68 25.42 -11.42
CA ALA A 37 11.05 25.45 -11.94
C ALA A 37 11.71 24.06 -11.85
N LEU A 38 11.55 23.37 -10.71
CA LEU A 38 12.03 22.00 -10.53
C LEU A 38 11.38 21.04 -11.52
N ARG A 39 10.04 21.10 -11.66
CA ARG A 39 9.30 20.28 -12.64
C ARG A 39 9.76 20.55 -14.08
N ALA A 40 9.96 21.81 -14.45
CA ALA A 40 10.42 22.19 -15.78
C ALA A 40 11.84 21.66 -16.05
N ASN A 41 12.75 21.74 -15.07
CA ASN A 41 14.11 21.22 -15.23
C ASN A 41 14.12 19.68 -15.39
N LEU A 42 13.37 18.95 -14.56
CA LEU A 42 13.25 17.49 -14.69
C LEU A 42 12.65 17.08 -16.04
N LYS A 43 11.60 17.79 -16.50
CA LYS A 43 11.00 17.55 -17.81
C LYS A 43 12.01 17.79 -18.94
N ARG A 44 12.77 18.88 -18.88
CA ARG A 44 13.82 19.21 -19.86
C ARG A 44 14.88 18.11 -19.90
N GLN A 45 15.38 17.66 -18.75
CA GLN A 45 16.37 16.58 -18.66
C GLN A 45 15.87 15.30 -19.31
N TYR A 46 14.64 14.89 -19.01
CA TYR A 46 14.02 13.71 -19.61
C TYR A 46 13.86 13.86 -21.13
N GLN A 47 13.35 15.00 -21.61
CA GLN A 47 13.16 15.25 -23.04
C GLN A 47 14.47 15.24 -23.82
N LEU A 48 15.56 15.78 -23.26
CA LEU A 48 16.88 15.74 -23.89
C LEU A 48 17.39 14.31 -24.09
N GLN A 49 17.17 13.44 -23.11
CA GLN A 49 17.53 12.02 -23.22
C GLN A 49 16.61 11.26 -24.18
N LEU A 50 15.31 11.53 -24.13
CA LEU A 50 14.31 10.89 -24.99
C LEU A 50 14.53 11.19 -26.46
N ASN A 51 14.82 12.46 -26.78
CA ASN A 51 14.98 12.94 -28.14
C ASN A 51 16.40 12.71 -28.72
N ASN A 52 17.30 12.05 -27.99
CA ASN A 52 18.62 11.71 -28.49
C ASN A 52 18.53 10.56 -29.53
N PRO A 53 18.86 10.80 -30.81
CA PRO A 53 18.75 9.77 -31.86
C PRO A 53 19.74 8.62 -31.70
N LEU A 54 20.80 8.81 -30.91
CA LEU A 54 21.82 7.78 -30.66
C LEU A 54 21.45 6.85 -29.48
N ARG A 55 20.35 7.12 -28.77
CA ARG A 55 19.93 6.34 -27.60
C ARG A 55 19.43 4.96 -28.04
N LYS A 56 20.01 3.90 -27.47
CA LYS A 56 19.61 2.50 -27.67
C LYS A 56 18.98 1.87 -26.43
N GLU A 57 19.22 2.43 -25.25
CA GLU A 57 18.85 1.86 -23.96
C GLU A 57 17.65 2.57 -23.33
N LEU A 58 17.02 1.94 -22.34
CA LEU A 58 15.93 2.52 -21.56
C LEU A 58 16.44 3.72 -20.73
N ILE A 59 15.62 4.76 -20.62
CA ILE A 59 15.93 5.90 -19.73
C ILE A 59 15.69 5.46 -18.29
N GLU A 60 16.74 5.43 -17.49
CA GLU A 60 16.63 5.16 -16.06
C GLU A 60 16.04 6.36 -15.33
N ASP A 61 14.94 6.15 -14.61
CA ASP A 61 14.38 7.15 -13.71
C ASP A 61 14.95 6.97 -12.30
N PRO A 62 15.80 7.89 -11.80
CA PRO A 62 16.33 7.79 -10.45
C PRO A 62 15.24 7.88 -9.38
N ALA A 63 14.09 8.51 -9.65
CA ALA A 63 12.97 8.55 -8.71
C ALA A 63 12.36 7.15 -8.55
N LEU A 64 12.20 6.41 -9.64
CA LEU A 64 11.70 5.03 -9.62
C LEU A 64 12.68 4.11 -8.88
N THR A 65 13.98 4.22 -9.17
CA THR A 65 15.01 3.42 -8.48
C THR A 65 15.06 3.71 -6.97
N ARG A 66 14.92 4.98 -6.57
CA ARG A 66 14.84 5.34 -5.14
C ARG A 66 13.56 4.83 -4.49
N TRP A 67 12.43 4.84 -5.22
CA TRP A 67 11.16 4.31 -4.72
C TRP A 67 11.22 2.80 -4.52
N THR A 68 11.77 2.05 -5.48
CA THR A 68 11.96 0.60 -5.33
C THR A 68 12.92 0.30 -4.19
N TYR A 69 14.03 1.03 -4.09
CA TYR A 69 14.96 0.90 -2.98
C TYR A 69 14.30 1.17 -1.62
N ALA A 70 13.49 2.22 -1.48
CA ALA A 70 12.78 2.52 -0.24
C ALA A 70 11.79 1.42 0.16
N ARG A 71 11.18 0.72 -0.81
CA ARG A 71 10.25 -0.39 -0.58
C ARG A 71 10.96 -1.69 -0.18
N THR A 72 12.19 -1.89 -0.61
CA THR A 72 12.98 -3.09 -0.29
C THR A 72 13.84 -2.89 0.96
N ASN A 73 14.35 -1.67 1.18
CA ASN A 73 15.24 -1.34 2.28
C ASN A 73 14.50 -0.99 3.58
N VAL A 74 13.65 -1.89 4.05
CA VAL A 74 12.81 -1.64 5.23
C VAL A 74 13.54 -1.93 6.54
N TYR A 75 14.39 -2.96 6.57
CA TYR A 75 14.98 -3.47 7.82
C TYR A 75 15.91 -2.47 8.54
N PRO A 76 16.80 -1.71 7.85
CA PRO A 76 17.67 -0.76 8.55
C PRO A 76 16.94 0.36 9.28
N HIS A 77 15.70 0.67 8.87
CA HIS A 77 14.87 1.70 9.49
C HIS A 77 13.83 1.12 10.45
N PHE A 78 13.75 -0.21 10.58
CA PHE A 78 12.87 -0.86 11.52
C PHE A 78 13.36 -0.67 12.95
N ARG A 79 12.44 -0.29 13.85
CA ARG A 79 12.71 -0.17 15.28
C ARG A 79 11.73 -1.06 16.05
N PRO A 80 12.20 -2.01 16.88
CA PRO A 80 11.33 -2.80 17.72
C PRO A 80 10.74 -1.92 18.83
N THR A 81 9.52 -1.44 18.62
CA THR A 81 8.72 -0.66 19.57
C THR A 81 7.51 -1.47 20.06
N ALA A 82 6.88 -1.06 21.16
CA ALA A 82 5.68 -1.73 21.65
C ALA A 82 4.57 -1.81 20.59
N LYS A 83 4.36 -0.73 19.82
CA LYS A 83 3.37 -0.70 18.73
C LYS A 83 3.71 -1.70 17.62
N THR A 84 4.95 -1.71 17.14
CA THR A 84 5.36 -2.63 16.05
C THR A 84 5.33 -4.09 16.50
N SER A 85 5.73 -4.36 17.74
CA SER A 85 5.68 -5.72 18.30
C SER A 85 4.25 -6.20 18.49
N LEU A 86 3.35 -5.34 18.99
CA LEU A 86 1.93 -5.68 19.13
C LEU A 86 1.28 -5.96 17.78
N LEU A 87 1.50 -5.11 16.77
CA LEU A 87 1.00 -5.33 15.42
C LEU A 87 1.60 -6.61 14.81
N GLY A 88 2.89 -6.84 15.01
CA GLY A 88 3.57 -8.07 14.56
C GLY A 88 2.96 -9.33 15.17
N ALA A 89 2.71 -9.34 16.48
CA ALA A 89 2.06 -10.46 17.15
C ALA A 89 0.60 -10.63 16.70
N LEU A 90 -0.15 -9.53 16.60
CA LEU A 90 -1.55 -9.55 16.19
C LEU A 90 -1.71 -10.08 14.76
N PHE A 91 -0.88 -9.64 13.81
CA PHE A 91 -1.02 -10.04 12.41
C PHE A 91 -0.21 -11.29 12.04
N GLY A 92 0.84 -11.61 12.79
CA GLY A 92 1.67 -12.80 12.55
C GLY A 92 1.19 -14.03 13.30
N VAL A 93 0.85 -13.88 14.59
CA VAL A 93 0.62 -15.03 15.49
C VAL A 93 -0.87 -15.36 15.61
N VAL A 94 -1.73 -14.35 15.77
CA VAL A 94 -3.17 -14.59 16.00
C VAL A 94 -3.84 -15.36 14.86
N PRO A 95 -3.57 -15.08 13.56
CA PRO A 95 -4.16 -15.88 12.47
C PRO A 95 -3.80 -17.37 12.54
N LEU A 96 -2.61 -17.71 13.02
CA LEU A 96 -2.17 -19.11 13.18
C LEU A 96 -3.02 -19.82 14.23
N PHE A 97 -3.22 -19.21 15.39
CA PHE A 97 -4.05 -19.77 16.45
C PHE A 97 -5.53 -19.82 16.05
N PHE A 98 -6.01 -18.79 15.36
CA PHE A 98 -7.37 -18.74 14.83
C PHE A 98 -7.62 -19.92 13.88
N TRP A 99 -6.77 -20.11 12.87
CA TRP A 99 -6.93 -21.22 11.92
C TRP A 99 -6.69 -22.58 12.56
N PHE A 100 -5.76 -22.69 13.50
CA PHE A 100 -5.58 -23.91 14.28
C PHE A 100 -6.88 -24.30 14.98
N ALA A 101 -7.54 -23.38 15.69
CA ALA A 101 -8.79 -23.67 16.39
C ALA A 101 -9.93 -24.03 15.43
N VAL A 102 -10.07 -23.31 14.32
CA VAL A 102 -11.08 -23.60 13.28
C VAL A 102 -10.89 -24.99 12.70
N PHE A 103 -9.68 -25.31 12.24
CA PHE A 103 -9.41 -26.63 11.65
C PHE A 103 -9.45 -27.75 12.68
N LYS A 104 -8.99 -27.51 13.90
CA LYS A 104 -9.03 -28.51 14.97
C LYS A 104 -10.47 -28.89 15.31
N THR A 105 -11.33 -27.89 15.52
CA THR A 105 -12.74 -28.13 15.85
C THR A 105 -13.51 -28.78 14.71
N ASP A 106 -13.25 -28.39 13.45
CA ASP A 106 -13.86 -29.04 12.28
C ASP A 106 -13.43 -30.52 12.15
N ARG A 107 -12.13 -30.78 12.28
CA ARG A 107 -11.59 -32.14 12.19
C ARG A 107 -12.09 -33.04 13.30
N ASP A 108 -12.14 -32.55 14.54
CA ASP A 108 -12.60 -33.33 15.68
C ASP A 108 -14.09 -33.67 15.56
N LYS A 109 -14.94 -32.71 15.14
CA LYS A 109 -16.36 -32.97 14.85
C LYS A 109 -16.54 -34.00 13.75
N ARG A 110 -15.76 -33.89 12.68
CA ARG A 110 -15.82 -34.84 11.55
C ARG A 110 -15.40 -36.24 11.97
N GLU A 111 -14.31 -36.36 12.72
CA GLU A 111 -13.83 -37.63 13.29
C GLU A 111 -14.88 -38.27 14.19
N GLU A 112 -15.54 -37.48 15.05
CA GLU A 112 -16.60 -37.94 15.94
C GLU A 112 -17.81 -38.47 15.16
N GLN A 113 -18.27 -37.75 14.14
CA GLN A 113 -19.38 -38.20 13.27
C GLN A 113 -19.02 -39.48 12.49
N ILE A 114 -17.77 -39.62 12.05
CA ILE A 114 -17.30 -40.84 11.38
C ILE A 114 -17.34 -42.03 12.36
N LYS A 115 -16.89 -41.84 13.59
CA LYS A 115 -16.89 -42.89 14.63
C LYS A 115 -18.30 -43.26 15.08
N ALA A 116 -19.21 -42.28 15.17
CA ALA A 116 -20.62 -42.50 15.48
C ALA A 116 -21.42 -43.11 14.31
N GLY A 117 -20.82 -43.22 13.12
CA GLY A 117 -21.50 -43.73 11.92
C GLY A 117 -22.56 -42.78 11.35
N THR A 118 -22.65 -41.54 11.85
CA THR A 118 -23.61 -40.53 11.40
C THR A 118 -23.10 -39.71 10.22
N TYR A 119 -21.81 -39.79 9.91
CA TYR A 119 -21.20 -39.09 8.77
C TYR A 119 -21.53 -39.77 7.44
N ASP A 120 -22.33 -39.10 6.59
CA ASP A 120 -22.69 -39.62 5.27
C ASP A 120 -21.51 -39.54 4.28
N ARG A 121 -21.06 -40.70 3.80
CA ARG A 121 -19.92 -40.84 2.87
C ARG A 121 -20.09 -41.98 1.84
N LYS A 122 -21.31 -42.22 1.35
CA LYS A 122 -21.68 -43.39 0.51
C LYS A 122 -20.77 -43.66 -0.69
N TYR A 123 -20.30 -42.64 -1.39
CA TYR A 123 -19.47 -42.78 -2.61
C TYR A 123 -18.04 -42.26 -2.43
N LYS A 124 -17.58 -42.08 -1.19
CA LYS A 124 -16.21 -41.60 -0.94
C LYS A 124 -15.22 -42.77 -1.01
N ILE A 125 -14.68 -43.02 -2.19
CA ILE A 125 -13.73 -44.12 -2.46
C ILE A 125 -12.27 -43.62 -2.45
N SER A 126 -12.04 -42.34 -2.73
CA SER A 126 -10.73 -41.66 -2.64
C SER A 126 -10.70 -40.66 -1.48
N TYR A 127 -9.50 -40.43 -0.93
CA TYR A 127 -9.31 -39.54 0.22
C TYR A 127 -9.49 -38.06 -0.09
#